data_AF-A0A554VKH2-F1
#
_entry.id   AF-A0A554VKH2-F1
#
_cell.length_a   1.000
_cell.length_b   1.000
_cell.length_c   1.000
_cell.angle_alpha   90.00
_cell.angle_beta   90.00
_cell.angle_gamma   90.00
#
_symmetry.space_group_name_H-M   'P 1'
#
loop_
_entity.id
_entity.type
_entity.pdbx_description
1 polymer ?
#
loop_
_entity_poly.entity_id
_entity_poly.type
_entity_poly.pdbx_seq_one_letter_code
_entity_poly.pdbx_strand_id
1 'polypeptide(L)'
;MNSSIKKIKSPSYLHLFLFIFLIASSTTLFAQKEELWFGTYTDDNGKILQGRYNIIKKGRALTSIVLAPYGKSPIKFTVIKNDTIQRFVEISWPNKPHRVATLIQYTDGYYAGNFEDGTKILPIVIKEFNFQDAQLQGNWFKPNEIEVKIIDNTIKLLDFNDDWNKNDNRICNSNDSYSLFCALYTSSISMDGEYRHLRPAVKFVREAIQEKYPKKYDHVLVDFNNAKEITLTELHGVLESAKKNLIAAMKKN
;
A
#
# COMPACT_ATOMS: atom_id res chain seq x y z
N MET A 1 18.12 88.22 39.61
CA MET A 1 17.09 87.91 38.60
C MET A 1 16.68 86.46 38.77
N ASN A 2 15.38 86.26 38.97
CA ASN A 2 14.54 85.04 38.95
C ASN A 2 15.18 83.80 38.30
N SER A 3 15.02 82.56 38.78
CA SER A 3 13.89 81.97 39.49
C SER A 3 14.30 80.80 40.39
N SER A 4 13.39 80.48 41.31
CA SER A 4 13.55 79.65 42.49
C SER A 4 13.11 78.20 42.22
N ILE A 5 13.95 77.26 42.67
CA ILE A 5 13.66 76.02 43.41
C ILE A 5 12.26 75.41 43.22
N LYS A 6 12.22 74.13 42.80
CA LYS A 6 11.58 73.07 43.59
C LYS A 6 12.13 71.69 43.26
N LYS A 7 12.50 70.99 44.32
CA LYS A 7 13.13 69.68 44.38
C LYS A 7 12.22 68.78 45.24
N ILE A 8 12.26 67.47 44.96
CA ILE A 8 11.86 66.33 45.82
C ILE A 8 10.33 66.02 45.77
N LYS A 9 9.87 64.82 45.40
CA LYS A 9 9.96 63.55 46.16
C LYS A 9 9.98 62.29 45.26
N SER A 10 10.72 61.30 45.75
CA SER A 10 10.81 59.89 45.32
C SER A 10 9.49 59.11 45.44
N PRO A 11 9.41 57.95 44.79
CA PRO A 11 9.16 56.74 45.58
C PRO A 11 10.08 55.57 45.24
N SER A 12 10.28 54.74 46.25
CA SER A 12 10.94 53.44 46.27
C SER A 12 10.01 52.31 45.81
N TYR A 13 10.59 51.11 45.73
CA TYR A 13 10.01 49.77 45.56
C TYR A 13 9.89 49.30 44.09
N LEU A 14 10.74 48.39 43.63
CA LEU A 14 10.72 46.93 43.90
C LEU A 14 9.53 46.27 43.21
N HIS A 15 9.76 45.69 42.03
CA HIS A 15 9.33 44.34 41.61
C HIS A 15 9.43 44.19 40.09
N LEU A 16 10.35 43.32 39.66
CA LEU A 16 10.03 42.10 38.94
C LEU A 16 8.94 42.23 37.85
N PHE A 17 9.33 42.23 36.57
CA PHE A 17 8.82 41.27 35.58
C PHE A 17 9.61 41.44 34.28
N LEU A 18 10.66 40.61 34.16
CA LEU A 18 11.37 40.35 32.93
C LEU A 18 10.41 39.58 32.01
N PHE A 19 9.70 40.29 31.10
CA PHE A 19 8.94 39.64 30.04
C PHE A 19 9.92 39.10 28.99
N ILE A 20 10.55 37.96 29.28
CA ILE A 20 11.15 37.13 28.25
C ILE A 20 9.98 36.48 27.52
N PHE A 21 9.59 37.05 26.37
CA PHE A 21 8.84 36.32 25.36
C PHE A 21 9.77 35.23 24.81
N LEU A 22 9.81 34.08 25.50
CA LEU A 22 10.27 32.83 24.94
C LEU A 22 9.23 32.44 23.89
N ILE A 23 9.44 32.91 22.66
CA ILE A 23 8.81 32.29 21.49
C ILE A 23 9.47 30.91 21.38
N ALA A 24 8.93 29.97 22.14
CA ALA A 24 9.13 28.55 21.89
C ALA A 24 8.56 28.32 20.49
N SER A 25 9.45 28.41 19.50
CA SER A 25 9.19 27.94 18.16
C SER A 25 9.02 26.43 18.31
N SER A 26 7.78 26.01 18.55
CA SER A 26 7.37 24.63 18.43
C SER A 26 7.57 24.27 16.97
N THR A 27 8.78 23.80 16.65
CA THR A 27 9.05 23.10 15.41
C THR A 27 8.18 21.86 15.46
N THR A 28 6.99 21.95 14.90
CA THR A 28 6.23 20.78 14.49
C THR A 28 7.14 20.08 13.48
N LEU A 29 7.86 19.06 13.95
CA LEU A 29 8.40 18.04 13.07
C LEU A 29 7.18 17.44 12.38
N PHE A 30 6.86 17.93 11.19
CA PHE A 30 5.91 17.30 10.30
C PHE A 30 6.45 15.90 10.03
N ALA A 31 5.93 14.92 10.75
CA ALA A 31 6.20 13.52 10.49
C ALA A 31 5.90 13.28 9.01
N GLN A 32 6.90 12.82 8.27
CA GLN A 32 6.72 12.53 6.85
C GLN A 32 5.72 11.39 6.74
N LYS A 33 4.59 11.66 6.07
CA LYS A 33 3.51 10.69 5.92
C LYS A 33 3.86 9.73 4.78
N GLU A 34 3.79 8.43 5.08
CA GLU A 34 3.83 7.40 4.05
C GLU A 34 2.52 7.42 3.24
N GLU A 35 2.63 7.35 1.92
CA GLU A 35 1.49 7.32 1.00
C GLU A 35 1.50 6.02 0.19
N LEU A 36 0.31 5.43 0.00
CA LEU A 36 0.11 4.25 -0.83
C LEU A 36 -0.26 4.65 -2.26
N TRP A 37 0.62 4.34 -3.19
CA TRP A 37 0.51 4.59 -4.62
C TRP A 37 0.48 3.26 -5.39
N PHE A 38 0.19 3.32 -6.68
CA PHE A 38 0.00 2.16 -7.55
C PHE A 38 0.69 2.38 -8.89
N GLY A 39 0.85 1.31 -9.65
CA GLY A 39 1.28 1.40 -11.03
C GLY A 39 1.87 0.11 -11.50
N THR A 40 2.86 0.20 -12.37
CA THR A 40 3.47 -0.96 -13.04
C THR A 40 4.95 -1.04 -12.75
N TYR A 41 5.48 -2.26 -12.69
CA TYR A 41 6.90 -2.54 -12.69
C TYR A 41 7.17 -3.71 -13.65
N THR A 42 8.41 -3.84 -14.08
CA THR A 42 8.81 -4.98 -14.90
C THR A 42 9.60 -5.96 -14.03
N ASP A 43 9.23 -7.23 -14.05
CA ASP A 43 9.98 -8.28 -13.35
C ASP A 43 11.28 -8.66 -14.10
N ASP A 44 12.10 -9.53 -13.50
CA ASP A 44 13.37 -9.94 -14.11
C ASP A 44 13.19 -10.71 -15.44
N ASN A 45 11.99 -11.22 -15.75
CA ASN A 45 11.68 -11.86 -17.02
C ASN A 45 11.27 -10.85 -18.11
N GLY A 46 11.10 -9.58 -17.77
CA GLY A 46 10.61 -8.56 -18.68
C GLY A 46 9.07 -8.47 -18.71
N LYS A 47 8.36 -9.15 -17.82
CA LYS A 47 6.89 -9.08 -17.75
C LYS A 47 6.49 -7.82 -16.98
N ILE A 48 5.62 -7.01 -17.58
CA ILE A 48 5.02 -5.86 -16.91
C ILE A 48 3.92 -6.36 -15.97
N LEU A 49 4.03 -6.01 -14.70
CA LEU A 49 3.13 -6.41 -13.62
C LEU A 49 2.62 -5.18 -12.89
N GLN A 50 1.45 -5.30 -12.27
CA GLN A 50 0.96 -4.27 -11.36
C GLN A 50 1.60 -4.39 -9.97
N GLY A 51 1.88 -3.25 -9.36
CA GLY A 51 2.47 -3.14 -8.04
C GLY A 51 1.81 -2.04 -7.21
N ARG A 52 1.98 -2.17 -5.89
CA ARG A 52 1.73 -1.10 -4.92
C ARG A 52 3.04 -0.46 -4.55
N TYR A 53 3.03 0.83 -4.26
CA TYR A 53 4.21 1.57 -3.87
C TYR A 53 3.93 2.32 -2.58
N ASN A 54 4.71 2.06 -1.54
CA ASN A 54 4.73 2.93 -0.38
C ASN A 54 5.79 3.99 -0.64
N ILE A 55 5.38 5.24 -0.67
CA ILE A 55 6.27 6.38 -0.93
C ILE A 55 6.30 7.35 0.24
N ILE A 56 7.44 8.03 0.40
CA ILE A 56 7.59 9.10 1.38
C ILE A 56 8.12 10.34 0.65
N LYS A 57 7.45 11.48 0.82
CA LYS A 57 7.84 12.77 0.22
C LYS A 57 8.25 13.78 1.30
N LYS A 58 9.24 14.62 0.99
CA LYS A 58 9.62 15.82 1.74
C LYS A 58 9.47 17.04 0.82
N GLY A 59 8.33 17.72 0.90
CA GLY A 59 7.95 18.71 -0.10
C GLY A 59 7.72 18.03 -1.46
N ARG A 60 8.42 18.49 -2.50
CA ARG A 60 8.38 17.86 -3.83
C ARG A 60 9.35 16.68 -3.99
N ALA A 61 10.30 16.52 -3.06
CA ALA A 61 11.31 15.47 -3.15
C ALA A 61 10.73 14.13 -2.68
N LEU A 62 10.86 13.12 -3.52
CA LEU A 62 10.62 11.71 -3.23
C LEU A 62 11.83 11.13 -2.50
N THR A 63 11.64 10.74 -1.24
CA THR A 63 12.72 10.33 -0.31
C THR A 63 12.76 8.83 -0.04
N SER A 64 11.65 8.13 -0.23
CA SER A 64 11.56 6.67 -0.12
C SER A 64 10.58 6.15 -1.16
N ILE A 65 10.93 5.01 -1.77
CA ILE A 65 10.08 4.28 -2.70
C ILE A 65 10.23 2.79 -2.39
N VAL A 66 9.14 2.16 -1.99
CA VAL A 66 9.09 0.73 -1.72
C VAL A 66 8.01 0.11 -2.60
N LEU A 67 8.42 -0.68 -3.59
CA LEU A 67 7.51 -1.53 -4.35
C LEU A 67 7.08 -2.71 -3.46
N ALA A 68 5.79 -2.92 -3.27
CA ALA A 68 5.19 -4.02 -2.51
C ALA A 68 4.29 -4.86 -3.44
N PRO A 69 4.87 -5.75 -4.27
CA PRO A 69 4.09 -6.55 -5.20
C PRO A 69 3.16 -7.51 -4.46
N TYR A 70 2.05 -7.89 -5.09
CA TYR A 70 1.14 -8.86 -4.49
C TYR A 70 1.81 -10.23 -4.38
N GLY A 71 1.76 -10.82 -3.18
CA GLY A 71 2.29 -12.15 -2.89
C GLY A 71 3.82 -12.23 -2.83
N LYS A 72 4.56 -11.12 -2.98
CA LYS A 72 6.02 -11.10 -2.99
C LYS A 72 6.58 -10.16 -1.93
N SER A 73 7.84 -10.39 -1.54
CA SER A 73 8.56 -9.51 -0.63
C SER A 73 8.69 -8.08 -1.19
N PRO A 74 8.57 -7.04 -0.35
CA PRO A 74 8.78 -5.65 -0.79
C PRO A 74 10.22 -5.39 -1.24
N ILE A 75 10.36 -4.46 -2.18
CA ILE A 75 11.60 -4.04 -2.85
C ILE A 75 11.77 -2.54 -2.59
N LYS A 76 12.76 -2.17 -1.76
CA LYS A 76 13.07 -0.77 -1.43
C LYS A 76 14.11 -0.21 -2.38
N PHE A 77 13.72 0.66 -3.30
CA PHE A 77 14.67 1.31 -4.20
C PHE A 77 15.57 2.29 -3.46
N THR A 78 16.79 2.46 -3.96
CA THR A 78 17.71 3.50 -3.47
C THR A 78 17.50 4.75 -4.30
N VAL A 79 17.11 5.86 -3.67
CA VAL A 79 17.06 7.18 -4.32
C VAL A 79 18.48 7.73 -4.43
N ILE A 80 18.97 7.87 -5.65
CA ILE A 80 20.32 8.35 -5.96
C ILE A 80 20.31 9.88 -6.03
N LYS A 81 19.36 10.44 -6.78
CA LYS A 81 19.24 11.87 -7.03
C LYS A 81 17.77 12.27 -7.07
N ASN A 82 17.47 13.45 -6.57
CA ASN A 82 16.14 14.03 -6.68
C ASN A 82 16.25 15.49 -7.11
N ASP A 83 15.84 15.79 -8.34
CA ASP A 83 15.82 17.14 -8.88
C ASP A 83 14.38 17.64 -8.98
N THR A 84 13.98 18.43 -7.99
CA THR A 84 12.62 18.99 -7.91
C THR A 84 12.38 20.15 -8.88
N ILE A 85 13.44 20.71 -9.47
CA ILE A 85 13.36 21.80 -10.46
C ILE A 85 13.13 21.21 -11.84
N GLN A 86 13.95 20.23 -12.23
CA GLN A 86 13.83 19.50 -13.48
C GLN A 86 12.80 18.36 -13.43
N ARG A 87 12.20 18.13 -12.25
CA ARG A 87 11.10 17.17 -12.02
C ARG A 87 11.49 15.74 -12.36
N PHE A 88 12.64 15.27 -11.88
CA PHE A 88 12.99 13.85 -11.99
C PHE A 88 13.63 13.31 -10.71
N VAL A 89 13.59 11.99 -10.57
CA VAL A 89 14.27 11.24 -9.51
C VAL A 89 15.01 10.05 -10.14
N GLU A 90 16.28 9.90 -9.79
CA GLU A 90 17.07 8.74 -10.18
C GLU A 90 17.03 7.71 -9.05
N ILE A 91 16.75 6.47 -9.40
CA ILE A 91 16.66 5.36 -8.46
C ILE A 91 17.46 4.17 -8.97
N SER A 92 18.03 3.38 -8.06
CA SER A 92 18.61 2.08 -8.40
C SER A 92 17.80 0.92 -7.85
N TRP A 93 17.83 -0.18 -8.59
CA TRP A 93 17.26 -1.45 -8.18
C TRP A 93 18.06 -2.06 -7.01
N PRO A 94 17.41 -2.67 -6.00
CA PRO A 94 18.12 -3.26 -4.88
C PRO A 94 19.11 -4.33 -5.32
N ASN A 95 20.32 -4.28 -4.78
CA ASN A 95 21.40 -5.20 -5.10
C ASN A 95 21.83 -5.20 -6.59
N LYS A 96 21.38 -4.23 -7.39
CA LYS A 96 21.79 -4.02 -8.78
C LYS A 96 22.07 -2.52 -9.00
N PRO A 97 23.10 -1.94 -8.35
CA PRO A 97 23.32 -0.48 -8.35
C PRO A 97 23.55 0.12 -9.74
N HIS A 98 24.00 -0.68 -10.71
CA HIS A 98 24.16 -0.28 -12.11
C HIS A 98 22.84 -0.22 -12.89
N ARG A 99 21.76 -0.84 -12.38
CA ARG A 99 20.41 -0.77 -12.94
C ARG A 99 19.74 0.48 -12.37
N VAL A 100 19.91 1.60 -13.07
CA VAL A 100 19.37 2.92 -12.70
C VAL A 100 18.15 3.23 -13.57
N ALA A 101 17.15 3.87 -12.98
CA ALA A 101 16.03 4.47 -13.68
C ALA A 101 15.95 5.96 -13.37
N THR A 102 15.71 6.77 -14.39
CA THR A 102 15.31 8.16 -14.24
C THR A 102 13.80 8.23 -14.36
N LEU A 103 13.12 8.53 -13.25
CA LEU A 103 11.66 8.71 -13.23
C LEU A 103 11.34 10.20 -13.37
N ILE A 104 10.61 10.55 -14.42
CA ILE A 104 10.10 11.90 -14.67
C ILE A 104 8.80 12.08 -13.90
N GLN A 105 8.66 13.18 -13.18
CA GLN A 105 7.44 13.58 -12.48
C GLN A 105 6.56 14.45 -13.38
N TYR A 106 5.41 13.92 -13.78
CA TYR A 106 4.43 14.58 -14.64
C TYR A 106 3.55 15.57 -13.87
N THR A 107 2.83 16.43 -14.60
CA THR A 107 2.03 17.55 -14.06
C THR A 107 0.95 17.14 -13.08
N ASP A 108 0.36 15.97 -13.29
CA ASP A 108 -0.62 15.29 -12.44
C ASP A 108 0.02 14.51 -11.27
N GLY A 109 1.35 14.59 -11.12
CA GLY A 109 2.07 14.11 -9.94
C GLY A 109 2.61 12.69 -10.04
N TYR A 110 2.28 11.92 -11.10
CA TYR A 110 2.85 10.59 -11.25
C TYR A 110 4.30 10.61 -11.72
N TYR A 111 4.99 9.50 -11.45
CA TYR A 111 6.35 9.24 -11.88
C TYR A 111 6.35 8.12 -12.92
N ALA A 112 7.06 8.31 -14.03
CA ALA A 112 7.30 7.23 -14.98
C ALA A 112 8.72 7.29 -15.56
N GLY A 113 9.25 6.12 -15.89
CA GLY A 113 10.57 5.99 -16.47
C GLY A 113 10.87 4.54 -16.80
N ASN A 114 12.14 4.26 -17.08
CA ASN A 114 12.61 2.92 -17.40
C ASN A 114 13.86 2.63 -16.59
N PHE A 115 14.01 1.40 -16.10
CA PHE A 115 15.35 0.90 -15.80
C PHE A 115 16.02 0.46 -17.08
N GLU A 116 17.28 0.86 -17.24
CA GLU A 116 18.16 0.34 -18.28
C GLU A 116 19.09 -0.67 -17.64
N ASP A 117 19.16 -1.89 -18.19
CA ASP A 117 20.13 -2.90 -17.75
C ASP A 117 21.12 -3.29 -18.85
N GLY A 118 21.23 -2.46 -19.89
CA GLY A 118 22.07 -2.67 -21.07
C GLY A 118 21.50 -3.66 -22.09
N THR A 119 20.50 -4.47 -21.71
CA THR A 119 19.91 -5.49 -22.58
C THR A 119 18.40 -5.33 -22.76
N LYS A 120 17.72 -4.72 -21.79
CA LYS A 120 16.28 -4.55 -21.75
C LYS A 120 15.91 -3.16 -21.24
N ILE A 121 14.78 -2.67 -21.74
CA ILE A 121 14.08 -1.51 -21.19
C ILE A 121 12.99 -2.05 -20.27
N LEU A 122 13.06 -1.70 -19.00
CA LEU A 122 12.16 -2.19 -17.95
C LEU A 122 11.30 -1.03 -17.46
N PRO A 123 10.12 -0.80 -18.07
CA PRO A 123 9.26 0.32 -17.69
C PRO A 123 8.75 0.22 -16.25
N ILE A 124 8.58 1.40 -15.64
CA ILE A 124 8.01 1.59 -14.31
C ILE A 124 7.13 2.83 -14.28
N VAL A 125 5.96 2.72 -13.65
CA VAL A 125 5.02 3.81 -13.41
C VAL A 125 4.57 3.79 -11.96
N ILE A 126 4.55 4.95 -11.31
CA ILE A 126 4.14 5.14 -9.91
C ILE A 126 3.20 6.35 -9.85
N LYS A 127 1.93 6.12 -9.54
CA LYS A 127 0.86 7.12 -9.55
C LYS A 127 -0.14 6.89 -8.42
N GLU A 128 -0.99 7.86 -8.15
CA GLU A 128 -2.18 7.64 -7.32
C GLU A 128 -3.15 6.66 -7.99
N PHE A 129 -3.90 5.91 -7.18
CA PHE A 129 -4.85 4.93 -7.69
C PHE A 129 -5.97 5.60 -8.48
N ASN A 130 -6.27 5.07 -9.66
CA ASN A 130 -7.39 5.56 -10.47
C ASN A 130 -8.28 4.43 -11.01
N PHE A 131 -9.32 4.81 -11.75
CA PHE A 131 -10.27 3.86 -12.30
C PHE A 131 -9.64 2.85 -13.28
N GLN A 132 -8.68 3.29 -14.10
CA GLN A 132 -7.97 2.39 -15.01
C GLN A 132 -7.17 1.34 -14.23
N ASP A 133 -6.56 1.71 -13.11
CA ASP A 133 -5.87 0.76 -12.24
C ASP A 133 -6.83 -0.26 -11.66
N ALA A 134 -8.04 0.16 -11.28
CA ALA A 134 -9.08 -0.76 -10.81
C ALA A 134 -9.50 -1.77 -11.88
N GLN A 135 -9.62 -1.33 -13.14
CA GLN A 135 -9.93 -2.22 -14.27
C GLN A 135 -8.82 -3.25 -14.50
N LEU A 136 -7.56 -2.81 -14.52
CA LEU A 136 -6.40 -3.69 -14.64
C LEU A 136 -6.31 -4.70 -13.48
N GLN A 137 -6.73 -4.29 -12.27
CA GLN A 137 -6.84 -5.18 -11.12
C GLN A 137 -8.06 -6.12 -11.17
N GLY A 138 -8.86 -6.11 -12.24
CA GLY A 138 -9.94 -7.06 -12.47
C GLY A 138 -11.33 -6.61 -12.01
N ASN A 139 -11.54 -5.34 -11.62
CA ASN A 139 -12.84 -4.87 -11.13
C ASN A 139 -13.97 -4.93 -12.18
N TRP A 140 -13.62 -4.90 -13.47
CA TRP A 140 -14.55 -5.05 -14.59
C TRP A 140 -14.88 -6.49 -14.99
N PHE A 141 -14.18 -7.48 -14.41
CA PHE A 141 -14.43 -8.88 -14.75
C PHE A 141 -15.81 -9.27 -14.27
N LYS A 142 -16.59 -9.89 -15.17
CA LYS A 142 -17.87 -10.48 -14.79
C LYS A 142 -17.61 -11.78 -14.01
N PRO A 143 -18.44 -12.09 -13.00
CA PRO A 143 -18.48 -13.42 -12.40
C PRO A 143 -18.54 -14.51 -13.49
N ASN A 144 -17.69 -15.53 -13.37
CA ASN A 144 -17.63 -16.65 -14.30
C ASN A 144 -17.14 -17.92 -13.58
N GLU A 145 -17.06 -19.04 -14.29
CA GLU A 145 -16.66 -20.34 -13.74
C GLU A 145 -15.21 -20.39 -13.22
N ILE A 146 -14.29 -19.61 -13.80
CA ILE A 146 -12.90 -19.52 -13.32
C ILE A 146 -12.89 -18.93 -11.91
N GLU A 147 -13.71 -17.93 -11.65
CA GLU A 147 -13.83 -17.29 -10.33
C GLU A 147 -14.34 -18.29 -9.27
N VAL A 148 -15.26 -19.19 -9.65
CA VAL A 148 -15.75 -20.27 -8.77
C VAL A 148 -14.64 -21.26 -8.48
N LYS A 149 -13.90 -21.70 -9.52
CA LYS A 149 -12.75 -22.60 -9.38
C LYS A 149 -11.65 -22.04 -8.49
N ILE A 150 -11.44 -20.73 -8.50
CA ILE A 150 -10.49 -20.05 -7.60
C ILE A 150 -10.93 -20.19 -6.14
N ILE A 151 -12.21 -19.97 -5.83
CA ILE A 151 -12.71 -20.15 -4.46
C ILE A 151 -12.66 -21.63 -4.06
N ASP A 152 -13.05 -22.56 -4.95
CA ASP A 152 -12.97 -23.99 -4.70
C ASP A 152 -11.54 -24.46 -4.39
N ASN A 153 -10.56 -23.98 -5.15
CA ASN A 153 -9.17 -24.30 -4.89
C ASN A 153 -8.66 -23.64 -3.60
N THR A 154 -9.15 -22.44 -3.27
CA THR A 154 -8.84 -21.76 -2.00
C THR A 154 -9.33 -22.56 -0.80
N ILE A 155 -10.54 -23.12 -0.87
CA ILE A 155 -11.09 -24.01 0.16
C ILE A 155 -10.19 -25.23 0.35
N LYS A 156 -9.77 -25.88 -0.76
CA LYS A 156 -8.89 -27.05 -0.71
C LYS A 156 -7.51 -26.75 -0.12
N LEU A 157 -6.95 -25.58 -0.40
CA LEU A 157 -5.64 -25.16 0.16
C LEU A 157 -5.73 -24.79 1.65
N LEU A 158 -6.93 -24.69 2.21
CA LEU A 158 -7.20 -24.31 3.60
C LEU A 158 -8.07 -25.37 4.27
N ASP A 159 -7.96 -26.64 3.85
CA ASP A 159 -8.86 -27.72 4.30
C ASP A 159 -8.59 -28.13 5.74
N PHE A 160 -7.31 -28.10 6.15
CA PHE A 160 -6.89 -28.46 7.51
C PHE A 160 -6.26 -27.28 8.27
N ASN A 161 -6.29 -27.35 9.59
CA ASN A 161 -5.67 -26.31 10.45
C ASN A 161 -4.18 -26.16 10.19
N ASP A 162 -3.47 -27.27 9.93
CA ASP A 162 -2.03 -27.25 9.67
C ASP A 162 -1.69 -26.57 8.33
N ASP A 163 -2.64 -26.54 7.39
CA ASP A 163 -2.51 -25.83 6.12
C ASP A 163 -2.82 -24.33 6.26
N TRP A 164 -3.39 -23.88 7.39
CA TRP A 164 -3.85 -22.50 7.56
C TRP A 164 -2.86 -21.65 8.38
N ASN A 165 -2.19 -20.74 7.70
CA ASN A 165 -1.33 -19.74 8.33
C ASN A 165 -2.13 -18.50 8.82
N LYS A 166 -2.29 -18.37 10.14
CA LYS A 166 -2.95 -17.23 10.81
C LYS A 166 -2.08 -15.97 10.98
N ASN A 167 -0.89 -15.91 10.38
CA ASN A 167 0.02 -14.77 10.44
C ASN A 167 0.27 -14.21 9.05
N ASP A 168 -0.79 -13.80 8.37
CA ASP A 168 -0.73 -13.23 7.03
C ASP A 168 0.04 -11.91 7.04
N ASN A 169 1.13 -11.88 6.28
CA ASN A 169 1.93 -10.70 5.97
C ASN A 169 1.90 -10.36 4.46
N ARG A 170 1.02 -11.03 3.69
CA ARG A 170 0.84 -10.93 2.24
C ARG A 170 2.05 -11.37 1.40
N ILE A 171 2.97 -12.15 1.96
CA ILE A 171 4.10 -12.76 1.26
C ILE A 171 3.82 -14.26 1.09
N CYS A 172 3.71 -14.71 -0.15
CA CYS A 172 3.24 -16.05 -0.49
C CYS A 172 4.39 -16.93 -0.97
N ASN A 173 5.32 -17.21 -0.05
CA ASN A 173 6.54 -17.99 -0.33
C ASN A 173 6.48 -19.43 0.21
N SER A 174 5.50 -19.74 1.06
CA SER A 174 5.34 -21.08 1.66
C SER A 174 4.41 -21.94 0.81
N ASN A 175 4.77 -23.20 0.64
CA ASN A 175 3.89 -24.22 0.06
C ASN A 175 3.24 -25.12 1.12
N ASP A 176 3.71 -25.03 2.38
CA ASP A 176 3.28 -25.92 3.47
C ASP A 176 2.02 -25.44 4.17
N SER A 177 1.81 -24.12 4.18
CA SER A 177 0.61 -23.49 4.74
C SER A 177 0.34 -22.14 4.09
N TYR A 178 -0.93 -21.80 3.95
CA TYR A 178 -1.42 -20.61 3.28
C TYR A 178 -2.21 -19.73 4.24
N SER A 179 -2.00 -18.41 4.18
CA SER A 179 -3.00 -17.47 4.66
C SER A 179 -4.17 -17.41 3.66
N LEU A 180 -5.33 -16.88 4.06
CA LEU A 180 -6.45 -16.65 3.16
C LEU A 180 -6.04 -15.85 1.91
N PHE A 181 -5.27 -14.78 2.08
CA PHE A 181 -4.76 -14.00 0.94
C PHE A 181 -3.88 -14.87 0.03
N CYS A 182 -2.96 -15.66 0.60
CA CYS A 182 -2.06 -16.48 -0.19
C CYS A 182 -2.75 -17.67 -0.86
N ALA A 183 -3.75 -18.28 -0.25
CA ALA A 183 -4.57 -19.31 -0.88
C ALA A 183 -5.34 -18.75 -2.09
N LEU A 184 -5.94 -17.56 -1.96
CA LEU A 184 -6.58 -16.85 -3.08
C LEU A 184 -5.58 -16.45 -4.18
N TYR A 185 -4.39 -16.00 -3.77
CA TYR A 185 -3.30 -15.65 -4.69
C TYR A 185 -2.87 -16.87 -5.50
N THR A 186 -2.48 -17.95 -4.83
CA THR A 186 -2.04 -19.22 -5.44
C THR A 186 -3.13 -19.80 -6.33
N SER A 187 -4.38 -19.81 -5.88
CA SER A 187 -5.51 -20.28 -6.67
C SER A 187 -5.74 -19.45 -7.93
N SER A 188 -5.60 -18.12 -7.85
CA SER A 188 -5.71 -17.25 -9.02
C SER A 188 -4.61 -17.53 -10.05
N ILE A 189 -3.36 -17.66 -9.59
CA ILE A 189 -2.23 -18.01 -10.46
C ILE A 189 -2.48 -19.38 -11.13
N SER A 190 -2.94 -20.38 -10.37
CA SER A 190 -3.14 -21.72 -10.89
C SER A 190 -4.27 -21.82 -11.90
N MET A 191 -5.34 -21.03 -11.77
CA MET A 191 -6.54 -21.12 -12.61
C MET A 191 -6.53 -20.16 -13.80
N ASP A 192 -5.85 -19.01 -13.68
CA ASP A 192 -5.92 -17.90 -14.63
C ASP A 192 -4.53 -17.39 -15.07
N GLY A 193 -3.44 -17.96 -14.52
CA GLY A 193 -2.06 -17.57 -14.84
C GLY A 193 -1.59 -16.26 -14.21
N GLU A 194 -2.49 -15.52 -13.54
CA GLU A 194 -2.15 -14.26 -12.87
C GLU A 194 -3.11 -13.91 -11.72
N TYR A 195 -2.60 -13.09 -10.81
CA TYR A 195 -3.39 -12.57 -9.69
C TYR A 195 -3.86 -11.15 -9.99
N ARG A 196 -5.17 -10.94 -9.79
CA ARG A 196 -5.84 -9.65 -9.94
C ARG A 196 -6.58 -9.31 -8.66
N HIS A 197 -6.18 -8.22 -8.01
CA HIS A 197 -6.59 -7.93 -6.63
C HIS A 197 -8.10 -7.65 -6.46
N LEU A 198 -8.75 -7.18 -7.51
CA LEU A 198 -10.17 -6.80 -7.58
C LEU A 198 -11.00 -7.74 -8.46
N ARG A 199 -10.47 -8.92 -8.84
CA ARG A 199 -11.25 -9.95 -9.55
C ARG A 199 -12.43 -10.45 -8.69
N PRO A 200 -13.51 -10.95 -9.31
CA PRO A 200 -14.71 -11.39 -8.60
C PRO A 200 -14.44 -12.35 -7.44
N ALA A 201 -13.65 -13.42 -7.61
CA ALA A 201 -13.40 -14.38 -6.54
C ALA A 201 -12.91 -13.70 -5.24
N VAL A 202 -11.92 -12.81 -5.35
CA VAL A 202 -11.34 -12.09 -4.21
C VAL A 202 -12.34 -11.05 -3.68
N LYS A 203 -13.11 -10.39 -4.55
CA LYS A 203 -14.14 -9.43 -4.15
C LYS A 203 -15.26 -10.07 -3.35
N PHE A 204 -15.83 -11.18 -3.83
CA PHE A 204 -16.91 -11.90 -3.13
C PHE A 204 -16.47 -12.45 -1.78
N VAL A 205 -15.20 -12.87 -1.62
CA VAL A 205 -14.68 -13.24 -0.30
C VAL A 205 -14.62 -12.05 0.64
N ARG A 206 -14.14 -10.88 0.19
CA ARG A 206 -14.16 -9.66 1.03
C ARG A 206 -15.59 -9.28 1.43
N GLU A 207 -16.53 -9.33 0.49
CA GLU A 207 -17.93 -9.01 0.73
C GLU A 207 -18.56 -9.99 1.73
N ALA A 208 -18.31 -11.29 1.61
CA ALA A 208 -18.81 -12.28 2.57
C ALA A 208 -18.24 -12.06 4.00
N ILE A 209 -16.97 -11.67 4.12
CA ILE A 209 -16.39 -11.27 5.41
C ILE A 209 -17.10 -10.03 5.95
N GLN A 210 -17.28 -9.01 5.12
CA GLN A 210 -17.89 -7.74 5.53
C GLN A 210 -19.39 -7.89 5.87
N GLU A 211 -20.09 -8.80 5.22
CA GLU A 211 -21.48 -9.14 5.53
C GLU A 211 -21.59 -9.80 6.90
N LYS A 212 -20.70 -10.77 7.21
CA LYS A 212 -20.70 -11.47 8.49
C LYS A 212 -20.08 -10.64 9.64
N TYR A 213 -19.10 -9.79 9.32
CA TYR A 213 -18.35 -8.97 10.27
C TYR A 213 -18.30 -7.49 9.83
N PRO A 214 -19.43 -6.76 9.87
CA PRO A 214 -19.52 -5.40 9.34
C PRO A 214 -18.54 -4.44 10.03
N LYS A 215 -17.71 -3.76 9.23
CA LYS A 215 -16.74 -2.72 9.68
C LYS A 215 -15.76 -3.17 10.77
N LYS A 216 -15.56 -4.49 10.93
CA LYS A 216 -14.66 -5.04 11.97
C LYS A 216 -13.19 -5.03 11.57
N TYR A 217 -12.92 -5.12 10.26
CA TYR A 217 -11.59 -5.37 9.71
C TYR A 217 -11.25 -4.29 8.67
N ASP A 218 -10.16 -3.54 8.90
CA ASP A 218 -9.72 -2.46 8.01
C ASP A 218 -9.07 -3.03 6.75
N HIS A 219 -8.20 -4.03 6.93
CA HIS A 219 -7.60 -4.83 5.88
C HIS A 219 -8.30 -6.19 5.77
N VAL A 220 -9.60 -6.16 5.43
CA VAL A 220 -10.55 -7.29 5.37
C VAL A 220 -9.93 -8.69 5.35
N LEU A 221 -9.17 -9.07 4.30
CA LEU A 221 -8.60 -10.41 4.18
C LEU A 221 -7.53 -10.74 5.23
N VAL A 222 -6.63 -9.78 5.51
CA VAL A 222 -5.50 -9.97 6.43
C VAL A 222 -5.98 -9.99 7.87
N ASP A 223 -6.76 -8.99 8.26
CA ASP A 223 -7.17 -8.85 9.66
C ASP A 223 -8.15 -9.97 10.05
N PHE A 224 -9.05 -10.37 9.14
CA PHE A 224 -9.90 -11.54 9.35
C PHE A 224 -9.08 -12.82 9.50
N ASN A 225 -8.10 -13.05 8.62
CA ASN A 225 -7.22 -14.23 8.70
C ASN A 225 -6.45 -14.30 10.03
N ASN A 226 -5.95 -13.14 10.49
CA ASN A 226 -5.08 -13.06 11.66
C ASN A 226 -5.85 -12.94 12.99
N ALA A 227 -7.17 -12.76 12.94
CA ALA A 227 -8.01 -12.61 14.12
C ALA A 227 -8.04 -13.89 14.95
N LYS A 228 -7.83 -13.77 16.27
CA LYS A 228 -7.71 -14.91 17.19
C LYS A 228 -9.02 -15.71 17.28
N GLU A 229 -10.14 -15.02 17.23
CA GLU A 229 -11.49 -15.56 17.32
C GLU A 229 -11.95 -16.32 16.07
N ILE A 230 -11.30 -16.13 14.91
CA ILE A 230 -11.69 -16.81 13.68
C ILE A 230 -11.17 -18.25 13.72
N THR A 231 -12.09 -19.20 13.54
CA THR A 231 -11.82 -20.64 13.47
C THR A 231 -11.79 -21.11 12.02
N LEU A 232 -11.30 -22.33 11.79
CA LEU A 232 -11.36 -22.95 10.46
C LEU A 232 -12.80 -23.07 9.94
N THR A 233 -13.74 -23.44 10.82
CA THR A 233 -15.18 -23.48 10.50
C THR A 233 -15.69 -22.12 10.04
N GLU A 234 -15.27 -21.04 10.71
CA GLU A 234 -15.64 -19.67 10.35
C GLU A 234 -15.08 -19.24 9.00
N LEU A 235 -13.81 -19.56 8.73
CA LEU A 235 -13.13 -19.33 7.46
C LEU A 235 -13.86 -20.05 6.30
N HIS A 236 -14.15 -21.34 6.47
CA HIS A 236 -14.88 -22.14 5.47
C HIS A 236 -16.30 -21.62 5.24
N GLY A 237 -17.01 -21.24 6.31
CA GLY A 237 -18.34 -20.65 6.20
C GLY A 237 -18.36 -19.36 5.37
N VAL A 238 -17.33 -18.52 5.51
CA VAL A 238 -17.15 -17.32 4.68
C VAL A 238 -16.87 -17.69 3.21
N LEU A 239 -15.98 -18.65 2.95
CA LEU A 239 -15.63 -19.08 1.59
C LEU A 239 -16.84 -19.69 0.86
N GLU A 240 -17.62 -20.52 1.54
CA GLU A 240 -18.85 -21.10 0.97
C GLU A 240 -19.93 -20.04 0.72
N SER A 241 -20.08 -19.05 1.62
CA SER A 241 -20.98 -17.91 1.39
C SER A 241 -20.55 -17.10 0.16
N ALA A 242 -19.24 -16.80 0.05
CA ALA A 242 -18.67 -16.09 -1.09
C ALA A 242 -18.92 -16.84 -2.40
N LYS A 243 -18.68 -18.15 -2.43
CA LYS A 243 -18.94 -19.03 -3.58
C LYS A 243 -20.42 -19.01 -3.98
N LYS A 244 -21.32 -19.19 -3.02
CA LYS A 244 -22.77 -19.16 -3.25
C LYS A 244 -23.21 -17.82 -3.87
N ASN A 245 -22.74 -16.71 -3.30
CA ASN A 245 -23.06 -15.36 -3.78
C ASN A 245 -22.49 -15.10 -5.18
N LEU A 246 -21.28 -15.58 -5.45
CA LEU A 246 -20.65 -15.52 -6.78
C LEU A 246 -21.47 -16.28 -7.83
N ILE A 247 -21.88 -17.52 -7.53
CA ILE A 247 -22.72 -18.35 -8.43
C ILE A 247 -24.08 -17.68 -8.67
N ALA A 248 -24.68 -17.08 -7.63
CA ALA A 248 -25.93 -16.35 -7.78
C ALA A 248 -25.77 -15.11 -8.69
N ALA A 249 -24.64 -14.41 -8.60
CA ALA A 249 -24.34 -13.26 -9.46
C ALA A 249 -24.09 -13.66 -10.92
N MET A 250 -23.54 -14.85 -11.18
CA MET A 250 -23.39 -15.39 -12.55
C MET A 250 -24.74 -15.58 -13.25
N LYS A 251 -25.79 -15.94 -12.52
CA LYS A 251 -27.14 -16.19 -13.08
C LYS A 251 -27.94 -14.94 -13.39
N LYS A 252 -27.54 -13.78 -12.84
CA LYS A 252 -28.23 -12.49 -13.02
C LYS A 252 -27.70 -11.70 -14.23
N ASN A 253 -26.62 -12.17 -14.84
CA ASN A 253 -25.93 -11.54 -15.97
C ASN A 253 -26.18 -12.31 -17.26
#